data_AF-A0A0L7K2R6-F1
#
_entry.id   AF-A0A0L7K2R6-F1
#
_cell.length_a   1.000
_cell.length_b   1.000
_cell.length_c   1.000
_cell.angle_alpha   90.00
_cell.angle_beta   90.00
_cell.angle_gamma   90.00
#
_symmetry.space_group_name_H-M   'P 1'
#
loop_
_entity.id
_entity.type
_entity.pdbx_description
1 polymer ?
#
loop_
_entity_poly.entity_id
_entity_poly.type
_entity_poly.pdbx_seq_one_letter_code
_entity_poly.pdbx_strand_id
1 'polypeptide(L)'
;MIGDLKLRMEYFEGALQKNTNQSPDITTLAAEYAGFKEFTLAALRALQSQIELTVRSVDQLEMRGRRKILLIHGVPEEQKEDTAAVVEKVVT
;
A
#
# COMPACT_ATOMS: atom_id res chain seq x y z
N MET A 1 -55.50 -16.65 -9.45
CA MET A 1 -54.30 -15.98 -8.91
C MET A 1 -53.54 -16.84 -7.89
N ILE A 2 -54.19 -17.64 -7.03
CA ILE A 2 -53.49 -18.50 -6.05
C ILE A 2 -52.82 -19.74 -6.69
N GLY A 3 -53.41 -20.34 -7.72
CA GLY A 3 -52.84 -21.51 -8.40
C GLY A 3 -51.55 -21.25 -9.17
N ASP A 4 -51.37 -20.02 -9.67
CA ASP A 4 -50.17 -19.60 -10.41
C ASP A 4 -48.94 -19.51 -9.49
N LEU A 5 -49.13 -18.99 -8.27
CA LEU A 5 -48.07 -18.94 -7.27
C LEU A 5 -47.61 -20.34 -6.85
N LYS A 6 -48.54 -21.29 -6.70
CA LYS A 6 -48.23 -22.66 -6.28
C LYS A 6 -47.41 -23.41 -7.33
N LEU A 7 -47.81 -23.34 -8.59
CA LEU A 7 -47.05 -23.88 -9.73
C LEU A 7 -45.64 -23.30 -9.82
N ARG A 8 -45.53 -22.00 -9.58
CA ARG A 8 -44.25 -21.28 -9.59
C ARG A 8 -43.37 -21.69 -8.41
N MET A 9 -43.93 -21.91 -7.22
CA MET A 9 -43.19 -22.45 -6.07
C MET A 9 -42.72 -23.89 -6.30
N GLU A 10 -43.57 -24.77 -6.83
CA GLU A 10 -43.20 -26.15 -7.16
C GLU A 10 -42.09 -26.21 -8.22
N TYR A 11 -42.13 -25.33 -9.21
CA TYR A 11 -41.05 -25.18 -10.19
C TYR A 11 -39.72 -24.76 -9.53
N PHE A 12 -39.76 -23.76 -8.64
CA PHE A 12 -38.55 -23.30 -7.93
C PHE A 12 -38.00 -24.37 -6.99
N GLU A 13 -38.86 -25.09 -6.27
CA GLU A 13 -38.46 -26.16 -5.37
C GLU A 13 -37.82 -27.33 -6.14
N GLY A 14 -38.41 -27.74 -7.26
CA GLY A 14 -37.83 -28.74 -8.15
C GLY A 14 -36.51 -28.31 -8.78
N ALA A 15 -36.36 -27.02 -9.11
CA ALA A 15 -35.10 -26.46 -9.60
C ALA A 15 -34.01 -26.42 -8.51
N LEU A 16 -34.38 -26.11 -7.26
CA LEU A 16 -33.49 -26.12 -6.09
C LEU A 16 -33.01 -27.53 -5.76
N GLN A 17 -33.91 -28.52 -5.73
CA GLN A 17 -33.57 -29.91 -5.45
C GLN A 17 -32.65 -30.52 -6.53
N LYS A 18 -32.80 -30.10 -7.80
CA LYS A 18 -31.91 -30.49 -8.90
C LYS A 18 -30.56 -29.78 -8.86
N ASN A 19 -30.45 -28.67 -8.14
CA ASN A 19 -29.20 -27.93 -7.98
C ASN A 19 -28.34 -28.64 -6.91
N THR A 20 -27.53 -29.61 -7.36
CA THR A 20 -26.58 -30.35 -6.50
C THR A 20 -25.38 -29.51 -6.04
N ASN A 21 -25.32 -28.23 -6.40
CA ASN A 21 -24.33 -27.32 -5.83
C ASN A 21 -24.70 -27.10 -4.36
N GLN A 22 -24.03 -27.81 -3.46
CA GLN A 22 -24.10 -27.53 -2.04
C GLN A 22 -23.86 -26.03 -1.85
N SER A 23 -24.82 -25.34 -1.24
CA SER A 23 -24.60 -23.98 -0.76
C SER A 23 -23.33 -24.02 0.09
N PRO A 24 -22.36 -23.12 -0.14
CA PRO A 24 -21.12 -23.11 0.62
C PRO A 24 -21.48 -23.09 2.10
N ASP A 25 -20.99 -24.09 2.82
CA ASP A 25 -21.23 -24.18 4.25
C ASP A 25 -20.63 -22.94 4.92
N ILE A 26 -21.26 -22.43 5.97
CA ILE A 26 -20.78 -21.24 6.69
C ILE A 26 -19.32 -21.45 7.14
N THR A 27 -18.97 -22.70 7.45
CA THR A 27 -17.62 -23.13 7.78
C THR A 27 -16.62 -22.93 6.63
N THR A 28 -16.99 -23.27 5.39
CA THR A 28 -16.09 -23.11 4.23
C THR A 28 -15.90 -21.63 3.90
N LEU A 29 -16.98 -20.84 3.96
CA LEU A 29 -16.91 -19.40 3.74
C LEU A 29 -16.04 -18.70 4.80
N ALA A 30 -16.14 -19.11 6.06
CA ALA A 30 -15.30 -18.58 7.14
C ALA A 30 -13.81 -18.90 6.92
N ALA A 31 -13.49 -20.11 6.45
CA ALA A 31 -12.13 -20.51 6.13
C ALA A 31 -11.56 -19.73 4.93
N GLU A 32 -12.35 -19.58 3.87
CA GLU A 32 -11.96 -18.78 2.69
C GLU A 32 -11.73 -17.31 3.06
N TYR A 33 -12.62 -16.72 3.87
CA TYR A 33 -12.48 -15.35 4.35
C TYR A 33 -11.22 -15.18 5.22
N ALA A 34 -10.93 -16.13 6.10
CA ALA A 34 -9.72 -16.11 6.91
C ALA A 34 -8.46 -16.14 6.02
N GLY A 35 -8.42 -17.04 5.04
CA GLY A 35 -7.31 -17.12 4.08
C GLY A 35 -7.14 -15.84 3.26
N PHE A 36 -8.24 -15.26 2.77
CA PHE A 36 -8.23 -13.98 2.05
C PHE A 36 -7.70 -12.84 2.93
N LYS A 37 -8.15 -12.76 4.19
CA LYS A 37 -7.72 -11.74 5.13
C LYS A 37 -6.23 -11.85 5.44
N GLU A 38 -5.75 -13.06 5.71
CA GLU A 38 -4.33 -13.32 5.96
C GLU A 38 -3.46 -12.94 4.76
N PHE A 39 -3.87 -13.36 3.56
CA PHE A 39 -3.19 -13.02 2.33
C PHE A 39 -3.13 -11.49 2.11
N THR A 40 -4.26 -10.81 2.28
CA THR A 40 -4.34 -9.35 2.10
C THR A 40 -3.44 -8.62 3.09
N LEU A 41 -3.46 -9.02 4.38
CA LEU A 41 -2.58 -8.45 5.39
C LEU A 41 -1.11 -8.73 5.10
N ALA A 42 -0.77 -9.92 4.62
CA ALA A 42 0.59 -10.26 4.21
C ALA A 42 1.06 -9.39 3.03
N ALA A 43 0.21 -9.22 2.01
CA ALA A 43 0.51 -8.37 0.86
C ALA A 43 0.72 -6.90 1.27
N LEU A 44 -0.14 -6.35 2.13
CA LEU A 44 0.00 -4.99 2.65
C LEU A 44 1.29 -4.80 3.45
N ARG A 45 1.66 -5.76 4.30
CA ARG A 45 2.93 -5.73 5.04
C ARG A 45 4.14 -5.79 4.13
N ALA A 46 4.08 -6.62 3.08
CA ALA A 46 5.14 -6.72 2.09
C ALA A 46 5.32 -5.39 1.34
N LEU A 47 4.21 -4.74 0.94
CA LEU A 47 4.24 -3.42 0.32
C LEU A 47 4.82 -2.35 1.25
N GLN A 48 4.40 -2.34 2.52
CA GLN A 48 4.95 -1.42 3.53
C GLN A 48 6.48 -1.57 3.64
N SER A 49 6.96 -2.80 3.77
CA SER A 49 8.40 -3.09 3.86
C SER A 49 9.17 -2.64 2.62
N GLN A 50 8.61 -2.86 1.43
CA GLN A 50 9.22 -2.39 0.18
C GLN A 50 9.31 -0.86 0.12
N ILE A 51 8.27 -0.15 0.57
CA ILE A 51 8.29 1.31 0.64
C ILE A 51 9.37 1.79 1.63
N GLU A 52 9.44 1.20 2.83
CA GLU A 52 10.45 1.56 3.83
C GLU A 52 11.88 1.36 3.32
N LEU A 53 12.15 0.24 2.64
CA LEU A 53 13.45 -0.03 2.02
C LEU A 53 13.76 0.98 0.90
N THR A 54 12.77 1.33 0.10
CA THR A 54 12.93 2.30 -0.99
C THR A 54 13.27 3.68 -0.43
N VAL A 55 12.53 4.15 0.57
CA VAL A 55 12.80 5.44 1.24
C VAL A 55 14.23 5.48 1.78
N ARG A 56 14.65 4.45 2.52
CA ARG A 56 16.03 4.36 3.03
C ARG A 56 17.07 4.38 1.92
N SER A 57 16.80 3.72 0.80
CA SER A 57 17.72 3.67 -0.33
C SER A 57 17.85 5.03 -1.01
N VAL A 58 16.73 5.76 -1.17
CA VAL A 58 16.72 7.13 -1.70
C VAL A 58 17.51 8.05 -0.77
N ASP A 59 17.25 8.03 0.53
CA ASP A 59 17.98 8.84 1.50
C ASP A 59 19.48 8.56 1.45
N GLN A 60 19.89 7.28 1.38
CA GLN A 60 21.30 6.92 1.26
C GLN A 60 21.93 7.44 -0.04
N LEU A 61 21.20 7.38 -1.15
CA LEU A 61 21.68 7.91 -2.43
C LEU A 61 21.83 9.43 -2.37
N GLU A 62 20.86 10.13 -1.79
CA GLU A 62 20.96 11.58 -1.61
C GLU A 62 22.12 11.97 -0.69
N MET A 63 22.24 11.32 0.47
CA MET A 63 23.34 11.57 1.41
C MET A 63 24.70 11.25 0.78
N ARG A 64 24.80 10.18 -0.03
CA ARG A 64 26.02 9.85 -0.78
C ARG A 64 26.34 10.89 -1.86
N GLY A 65 25.31 11.49 -2.48
CA GLY A 65 25.47 12.60 -3.42
C GLY A 65 25.97 13.86 -2.72
N ARG A 66 25.48 14.13 -1.52
CA ARG A 66 25.84 15.32 -0.71
C ARG A 66 27.14 15.16 0.09
N ARG A 67 27.84 14.02 0.01
CA ARG A 67 29.03 13.71 0.83
C ARG A 67 30.22 14.67 0.71
N LYS A 68 30.26 15.53 -0.30
CA LYS A 68 31.31 16.56 -0.52
C LYS A 68 30.75 17.99 -0.50
N ILE A 69 29.52 18.16 -0.01
CA ILE A 69 28.86 19.44 0.10
C ILE A 69 28.87 19.83 1.58
N LEU A 70 29.41 21.00 1.89
CA LEU A 70 29.31 21.62 3.19
C LEU A 70 28.28 22.75 3.09
N LEU A 71 27.25 22.73 3.93
CA LEU A 71 26.23 23.77 3.95
C LEU A 71 26.57 24.74 5.08
N ILE A 72 26.90 25.98 4.72
CA ILE A 72 27.22 27.05 5.67
C ILE A 72 25.99 27.95 5.78
N HIS A 73 25.52 28.20 7.00
CA HIS A 73 24.33 29.01 7.26
C HIS A 73 24.66 30.23 8.13
N GLY A 74 23.82 31.26 8.05
CA GLY A 74 23.97 32.48 8.87
C GLY A 74 25.04 33.44 8.37
N VAL A 75 25.45 33.32 7.11
CA VAL A 75 26.35 34.26 6.44
C VAL A 75 25.51 35.39 5.82
N PRO A 76 25.79 36.66 6.12
CA PRO A 76 25.09 37.79 5.50
C PRO A 76 25.32 37.83 3.98
N GLU A 77 24.25 38.01 3.20
CA GLU A 77 24.33 38.07 1.73
C GLU A 77 24.84 39.45 1.26
N GLU A 78 25.71 39.46 0.25
CA GLU A 78 26.23 40.68 -0.37
C GLU A 78 25.85 40.80 -1.86
N GLN A 79 25.74 42.03 -2.37
CA GLN A 79 25.37 42.27 -3.76
C GLN A 79 26.62 42.07 -4.66
N LYS A 80 26.58 41.06 -5.55
CA LYS A 80 27.72 40.52 -6.31
C LYS A 80 28.75 39.77 -5.44
N GLU A 81 28.26 38.91 -4.56
CA GLU A 81 29.09 38.09 -3.67
C GLU A 81 30.03 37.12 -4.41
N ASP A 82 31.28 37.07 -3.96
CA ASP A 82 32.21 35.98 -4.24
C ASP A 82 32.13 34.94 -3.11
N THR A 83 31.37 33.88 -3.35
CA THR A 83 31.12 32.84 -2.36
C THR A 83 32.39 32.11 -1.92
N ALA A 84 33.42 32.03 -2.77
CA ALA A 84 34.66 31.37 -2.39
C ALA A 84 35.43 32.18 -1.35
N ALA A 85 35.55 33.49 -1.57
CA ALA A 85 36.20 34.41 -0.63
C ALA A 85 35.44 34.53 0.69
N VAL A 86 34.11 34.48 0.65
CA VAL A 86 33.27 34.47 1.87
C VAL A 86 33.45 33.18 2.65
N VAL A 87 33.44 32.01 1.99
CA VAL A 87 33.68 30.72 2.65
C VAL A 87 35.06 30.65 3.30
N GLU A 88 36.10 31.17 2.65
CA GLU A 88 37.46 31.22 3.21
C GLU A 88 37.51 32.00 4.54
N LYS A 89 36.81 33.14 4.63
CA LYS A 89 36.72 33.95 5.85
C LYS A 89 35.91 33.29 6.96
N VAL A 90 34.96 32.42 6.63
CA VAL A 90 34.10 31.76 7.63
C VAL A 90 34.78 30.52 8.22
N VAL A 91 35.61 29.83 7.45
CA VAL A 91 36.26 28.57 7.86
C VAL A 91 37.62 28.79 8.55
N THR A 92 38.24 29.96 8.38
CA THR A 92 39.53 30.35 8.99
C THR A 92 39.33 31.21 10.23
#